data_AF-A0A3D0DYG1-F1
#
_entry.id   AF-A0A3D0DYG1-F1
#
_cell.length_a   1.000
_cell.length_b   1.000
_cell.length_c   1.000
_cell.angle_alpha   90.00
_cell.angle_beta   90.00
_cell.angle_gamma   90.00
#
_symmetry.space_group_name_H-M   'P 1'
#
loop_
_entity.id
_entity.type
_entity.pdbx_description
1 polymer ?
#
loop_
_entity_poly.entity_id
_entity_poly.type
_entity_poly.pdbx_seq_one_letter_code
_entity_poly.pdbx_strand_id
1 'polypeptide(L)'
;MQDPLPTLRLRALAVLTVVALGAAAPAAAQSGNTASDSGQLQAEFADLSIEELANIQITSVSKRPERLLDAPASVFVITAEDIRRAGAASLPEALRLAPNLQVAQVNGASYAITARGLNGGGNSAPNKLLVLIDGRSVYTPLFSGVFWDVQDVMLEDIDRIEVISGPGGTLWGVNAVNGVINITTRSARDTQGSLAVLRGASNGADLAFR
;
A
#
# COMPACT_ATOMS: atom_id res chain seq x y z
N MET A 1 -53.89 -33.56 12.26
CA MET A 1 -52.51 -34.07 12.33
C MET A 1 -51.63 -32.97 11.75
N GLN A 2 -51.18 -32.05 12.60
CA GLN A 2 -50.40 -30.87 12.25
C GLN A 2 -49.00 -31.09 12.80
N ASP A 3 -47.99 -31.08 11.93
CA ASP A 3 -46.58 -31.18 12.32
C ASP A 3 -46.13 -29.89 13.04
N PRO A 4 -45.34 -29.98 14.12
CA PRO A 4 -44.81 -28.80 14.79
C PRO A 4 -43.60 -28.21 14.04
N LEU A 5 -43.56 -26.88 14.00
CA LEU A 5 -42.49 -26.07 13.38
C LEU A 5 -41.12 -26.25 14.06
N PRO A 6 -40.00 -26.10 13.34
CA PRO A 6 -38.66 -26.32 13.86
C PRO A 6 -38.21 -25.21 14.85
N THR A 7 -37.69 -25.62 16.00
CA THR A 7 -37.13 -24.74 17.04
C THR A 7 -35.79 -24.15 16.60
N LEU A 8 -35.75 -22.83 16.43
CA LEU A 8 -34.54 -22.05 16.13
C LEU A 8 -33.63 -22.03 17.38
N ARG A 9 -32.44 -22.66 17.32
CA ARG A 9 -31.46 -22.59 18.40
C ARG A 9 -30.66 -21.28 18.30
N LEU A 10 -30.93 -20.38 19.24
CA LEU A 10 -30.22 -19.12 19.43
C LEU A 10 -28.76 -19.43 19.85
N ARG A 11 -27.79 -19.18 18.97
CA ARG A 11 -26.37 -19.15 19.35
C ARG A 11 -26.04 -17.74 19.83
N ALA A 12 -25.74 -17.63 21.12
CA ALA A 12 -25.32 -16.40 21.77
C ALA A 12 -24.02 -15.88 21.11
N LEU A 13 -24.09 -14.69 20.51
CA LEU A 13 -22.94 -13.93 20.02
C LEU A 13 -22.39 -13.14 21.21
N ALA A 14 -21.22 -13.54 21.71
CA ALA A 14 -20.52 -12.80 22.76
C ALA A 14 -19.96 -11.51 22.17
N VAL A 15 -20.59 -10.38 22.49
CA VAL A 15 -20.06 -9.04 22.21
C VAL A 15 -18.99 -8.75 23.26
N LEU A 16 -17.72 -8.80 22.85
CA LEU A 16 -16.61 -8.37 23.71
C LEU A 16 -16.48 -6.84 23.62
N THR A 17 -17.15 -6.14 24.52
CA THR A 17 -17.00 -4.69 24.70
C THR A 17 -15.76 -4.44 25.57
N VAL A 18 -14.65 -4.00 24.99
CA VAL A 18 -13.51 -3.49 25.77
C VAL A 18 -13.72 -2.00 25.97
N VAL A 19 -14.28 -1.63 27.12
CA VAL A 19 -14.20 -0.28 27.66
C VAL A 19 -12.92 -0.20 28.49
N ALA A 20 -11.95 0.58 28.05
CA ALA A 20 -10.81 0.98 28.88
C ALA A 20 -10.80 2.51 28.98
N LEU A 21 -11.38 3.01 30.07
CA LEU A 21 -11.39 4.42 30.46
C LEU A 21 -10.44 4.60 31.64
N GLY A 22 -9.42 5.46 31.47
CA GLY A 22 -8.80 6.20 32.56
C GLY A 22 -7.39 5.75 33.01
N ALA A 23 -6.38 6.57 32.68
CA ALA A 23 -5.49 7.22 33.64
C ALA A 23 -4.53 8.17 32.90
N ALA A 24 -4.78 9.47 32.99
CA ALA A 24 -3.79 10.49 32.67
C ALA A 24 -2.74 10.53 33.79
N ALA A 25 -1.48 10.25 33.46
CA ALA A 25 -0.33 10.44 34.33
C ALA A 25 0.71 11.35 33.63
N PRO A 26 1.48 12.15 34.37
CA PRO A 26 2.15 13.34 33.84
C PRO A 26 3.33 13.01 32.93
N ALA A 27 3.53 13.87 31.94
CA ALA A 27 4.67 13.86 31.04
C ALA A 27 5.99 14.00 31.82
N ALA A 28 6.78 12.92 31.85
CA ALA A 28 8.21 12.98 32.12
C ALA A 28 8.93 12.92 30.78
N ALA A 29 9.53 14.04 30.37
CA ALA A 29 10.37 14.13 29.20
C ALA A 29 11.61 13.24 29.37
N GLN A 30 11.66 12.12 28.63
CA GLN A 30 12.89 11.35 28.45
C GLN A 30 13.58 11.87 27.19
N SER A 31 14.58 12.73 27.40
CA SER A 31 15.61 12.99 26.40
C SER A 31 16.46 11.73 26.25
N GLY A 32 16.18 10.92 25.23
CA GLY A 32 16.86 9.66 24.97
C GLY A 32 17.20 9.48 23.49
N ASN A 33 18.45 9.81 23.13
CA ASN A 33 19.26 9.18 22.10
C ASN A 33 18.71 9.05 20.65
N THR A 34 18.58 10.16 19.93
CA THR A 34 18.36 10.19 18.47
C THR A 34 19.60 9.80 17.63
N ALA A 35 20.73 9.47 18.24
CA ALA A 35 21.99 9.15 17.55
C ALA A 35 22.20 7.64 17.27
N SER A 36 21.38 6.76 17.84
CA SER A 36 21.52 5.31 17.68
C SER A 36 20.72 4.73 16.51
N ASP A 37 19.72 5.48 16.01
CA ASP A 37 18.73 4.98 15.05
C ASP A 37 19.28 4.90 13.62
N SER A 38 20.12 5.86 13.23
CA SER A 38 20.75 5.91 11.90
C SER A 38 21.83 4.83 11.68
N GLY A 39 22.45 4.32 12.74
CA GLY A 39 23.41 3.23 12.68
C GLY A 39 22.78 1.84 12.61
N GLN A 40 21.59 1.66 13.21
CA GLN A 40 20.83 0.41 13.14
C GLN A 40 20.15 0.24 11.78
N LEU A 41 19.66 1.32 11.18
CA LEU A 41 19.09 1.32 9.82
C LEU A 41 20.11 0.90 8.74
N GLN A 42 21.38 1.27 8.88
CA GLN A 42 22.43 0.83 7.95
C GLN A 42 22.78 -0.65 8.11
N ALA A 43 22.59 -1.23 9.29
CA ALA A 43 22.83 -2.65 9.56
C ALA A 43 21.68 -3.53 9.01
N GLU A 44 20.43 -3.07 9.11
CA GLU A 44 19.26 -3.84 8.66
C GLU A 44 19.20 -4.00 7.13
N PHE A 45 19.65 -3.01 6.36
CA PHE A 45 19.82 -3.15 4.90
C PHE A 45 21.07 -3.95 4.51
N ALA A 46 22.06 -4.09 5.41
CA ALA A 46 23.26 -4.89 5.19
C ALA A 46 23.05 -6.39 5.47
N ASP A 47 21.95 -6.74 6.14
CA ASP A 47 21.58 -8.12 6.49
C ASP A 47 20.76 -8.84 5.42
N LEU A 48 20.27 -8.14 4.39
CA LEU A 48 19.73 -8.80 3.20
C LEU A 48 20.89 -9.32 2.36
N SER A 49 20.91 -10.62 2.11
CA SER A 49 21.88 -11.19 1.18
C SER A 49 21.67 -10.58 -0.21
N ILE A 50 22.76 -10.36 -0.94
CA ILE A 50 22.70 -9.87 -2.33
C ILE A 50 21.81 -10.80 -3.17
N GLU A 51 21.79 -12.08 -2.81
CA GLU A 51 20.96 -13.14 -3.36
C GLU A 51 19.45 -12.91 -3.12
N GLU A 52 19.03 -12.40 -1.96
CA GLU A 52 17.62 -12.08 -1.66
C GLU A 52 17.17 -10.85 -2.45
N LEU A 53 18.00 -9.81 -2.54
CA LEU A 53 17.75 -8.64 -3.38
C LEU A 53 17.66 -9.01 -4.87
N ALA A 54 18.48 -9.97 -5.30
CA ALA A 54 18.49 -10.49 -6.66
C ALA A 54 17.27 -11.35 -7.02
N ASN A 55 16.56 -11.90 -6.02
CA ASN A 55 15.46 -12.84 -6.21
C ASN A 55 14.07 -12.21 -6.03
N ILE A 56 13.96 -10.90 -5.86
CA ILE A 56 12.66 -10.21 -5.85
C ILE A 56 11.93 -10.51 -7.16
N GLN A 57 10.77 -11.16 -7.06
CA GLN A 57 9.92 -11.46 -8.20
C GLN A 57 8.98 -10.30 -8.47
N ILE A 58 8.89 -9.92 -9.74
CA ILE A 58 7.94 -8.93 -10.24
C ILE A 58 7.09 -9.55 -11.35
N THR A 59 5.92 -8.98 -11.61
CA THR A 59 5.04 -9.45 -12.69
C THR A 59 4.76 -8.36 -13.72
N SER A 60 4.94 -7.09 -13.36
CA SER A 60 4.31 -5.98 -14.10
C SER A 60 5.05 -5.56 -15.37
N VAL A 61 6.35 -5.87 -15.51
CA VAL A 61 7.11 -5.39 -16.68
C VAL A 61 6.80 -6.21 -17.92
N SER A 62 6.69 -7.53 -17.78
CA SER A 62 6.44 -8.45 -18.90
C SER A 62 5.08 -9.15 -18.83
N LYS A 63 4.24 -8.81 -17.84
CA LYS A 63 2.99 -9.50 -17.50
C LYS A 63 3.16 -10.99 -17.15
N ARG A 64 4.38 -11.39 -16.81
CA ARG A 64 4.73 -12.73 -16.35
C ARG A 64 5.71 -12.60 -15.18
N PRO A 65 5.71 -13.55 -14.23
CA PRO A 65 6.70 -13.56 -13.16
C PRO A 65 8.12 -13.59 -13.73
N GLU A 66 8.96 -12.67 -13.29
CA GLU A 66 10.40 -12.63 -13.58
C GLU A 66 11.16 -11.97 -12.43
N ARG A 67 12.48 -12.18 -12.36
CA ARG A 67 13.28 -11.50 -11.35
C ARG A 67 13.41 -10.02 -11.70
N LEU A 68 13.43 -9.18 -10.67
CA LEU A 68 13.62 -7.74 -10.80
C LEU A 68 14.88 -7.40 -11.62
N LEU A 69 15.97 -8.15 -11.43
CA LEU A 69 17.24 -7.96 -12.16
C LEU A 69 17.17 -8.30 -13.66
N ASP A 70 16.21 -9.13 -14.06
CA ASP A 70 16.04 -9.54 -15.47
C ASP A 70 15.06 -8.61 -16.20
N ALA A 71 14.41 -7.69 -15.49
CA ALA A 71 13.38 -6.82 -16.03
C ALA A 71 13.98 -5.78 -17.00
N PRO A 72 13.45 -5.65 -18.24
CA PRO A 72 13.94 -4.67 -19.22
C PRO A 72 13.45 -3.23 -18.96
N ALA A 73 13.07 -2.91 -17.72
CA ALA A 73 12.56 -1.60 -17.32
C ALA A 73 13.03 -1.25 -15.91
N SER A 74 13.11 0.04 -15.61
CA SER A 74 13.37 0.51 -14.25
C SER A 74 12.11 0.33 -13.40
N VAL A 75 12.20 -0.53 -12.39
CA VAL A 75 11.10 -0.83 -11.46
C VAL A 75 11.56 -0.50 -10.05
N PHE A 76 10.70 0.19 -9.32
CA PHE A 76 10.81 0.34 -7.88
C PHE A 76 9.74 -0.51 -7.21
N VAL A 77 10.13 -1.33 -6.24
CA VAL A 77 9.21 -2.21 -5.50
C VAL A 77 9.06 -1.65 -4.09
N ILE A 78 7.83 -1.32 -3.72
CA ILE A 78 7.47 -1.01 -2.33
C ILE A 78 6.94 -2.30 -1.72
N THR A 79 7.64 -2.83 -0.73
CA THR A 79 7.22 -4.07 -0.04
C THR A 79 6.20 -3.77 1.06
N ALA A 80 5.46 -4.78 1.50
CA ALA A 80 4.59 -4.65 2.68
C ALA A 80 5.34 -4.15 3.93
N GLU A 81 6.62 -4.53 4.07
CA GLU A 81 7.46 -4.10 5.18
C GLU A 81 7.83 -2.61 5.07
N ASP A 82 8.10 -2.12 3.86
CA ASP A 82 8.33 -0.69 3.64
C ASP A 82 7.11 0.15 4.00
N ILE A 83 5.91 -0.32 3.63
CA ILE A 83 4.64 0.34 3.96
C ILE A 83 4.44 0.43 5.47
N ARG A 84 4.68 -0.69 6.18
CA ARG A 84 4.55 -0.79 7.64
C ARG A 84 5.54 0.14 8.34
N ARG A 85 6.81 0.09 7.96
CA ARG A 85 7.89 0.90 8.55
C ARG A 85 7.72 2.39 8.27
N ALA A 86 7.14 2.75 7.13
CA ALA A 86 6.82 4.14 6.80
C ALA A 86 5.65 4.70 7.62
N GLY A 87 4.85 3.85 8.28
CA GLY A 87 3.63 4.26 8.96
C GLY A 87 2.61 4.87 8.00
N ALA A 88 2.59 4.42 6.74
CA ALA A 88 1.64 4.93 5.76
C ALA A 88 0.21 4.56 6.17
N ALA A 89 -0.68 5.55 6.21
CA ALA A 89 -2.08 5.36 6.58
C ALA A 89 -3.00 5.23 5.36
N SER A 90 -2.49 5.51 4.16
CA SER A 90 -3.24 5.37 2.90
C SER A 90 -2.35 4.93 1.74
N LEU A 91 -2.97 4.41 0.68
CA LEU A 91 -2.27 4.02 -0.54
C LEU A 91 -1.48 5.19 -1.18
N PRO A 92 -2.02 6.43 -1.29
CA PRO A 92 -1.22 7.58 -1.74
C PRO A 92 0.00 7.87 -0.88
N GLU A 93 -0.10 7.72 0.44
CA GLU A 93 1.04 7.89 1.35
C GLU A 93 2.09 6.81 1.13
N ALA A 94 1.70 5.54 0.98
CA ALA A 94 2.61 4.46 0.63
C ALA A 94 3.36 4.75 -0.69
N LEU A 95 2.66 5.30 -1.69
CA LEU A 95 3.25 5.67 -2.98
C LEU A 95 4.30 6.79 -2.89
N ARG A 96 4.36 7.55 -1.79
CA ARG A 96 5.45 8.53 -1.55
C ARG A 96 6.83 7.87 -1.41
N LEU A 97 6.87 6.58 -1.10
CA LEU A 97 8.11 5.81 -0.99
C LEU A 97 8.78 5.61 -2.35
N ALA A 98 8.03 5.69 -3.45
CA ALA A 98 8.61 5.55 -4.77
C ALA A 98 9.33 6.86 -5.20
N PRO A 99 10.63 6.82 -5.51
CA PRO A 99 11.41 8.02 -5.79
C PRO A 99 11.04 8.70 -7.12
N ASN A 100 10.37 7.98 -8.02
CA ASN A 100 9.93 8.47 -9.33
C ASN A 100 8.52 9.09 -9.30
N LEU A 101 7.80 8.98 -8.18
CA LEU A 101 6.45 9.52 -8.00
C LEU A 101 6.46 10.85 -7.28
N GLN A 102 5.49 11.68 -7.65
CA GLN A 102 5.17 12.95 -7.02
C GLN A 102 3.74 12.84 -6.52
N VAL A 103 3.58 12.77 -5.20
CA VAL A 103 2.27 12.64 -4.56
C VAL A 103 1.95 13.98 -3.89
N ALA A 104 0.94 14.65 -4.41
CA ALA A 104 0.41 15.89 -3.84
C ALA A 104 -0.97 15.62 -3.25
N GLN A 105 -1.15 15.98 -1.98
CA GLN A 105 -2.48 16.03 -1.39
C GLN A 105 -3.13 17.35 -1.81
N VAL A 106 -4.23 17.27 -2.56
CA VAL A 106 -4.92 18.45 -3.11
C VAL A 106 -5.86 19.06 -2.08
N ASN A 107 -6.52 18.22 -1.29
CA ASN A 107 -7.39 18.60 -0.17
C ASN A 107 -7.43 17.45 0.85
N GLY A 108 -8.29 17.55 1.88
CA GLY A 108 -8.37 16.55 2.96
C GLY A 108 -8.66 15.11 2.53
N ALA A 109 -9.16 14.87 1.31
CA ALA A 109 -9.45 13.54 0.78
C ALA A 109 -8.74 13.23 -0.55
N SER A 110 -8.57 14.22 -1.43
CA SER A 110 -8.10 13.99 -2.80
C SER A 110 -6.58 14.08 -2.95
N TYR A 111 -6.02 13.20 -3.78
CA TYR A 111 -4.61 13.16 -4.14
C TYR A 111 -4.41 13.31 -5.64
N ALA A 112 -3.29 13.93 -6.02
CA ALA A 112 -2.76 13.95 -7.37
C ALA A 112 -1.42 13.22 -7.37
N ILE A 113 -1.32 12.15 -8.17
CA ILE A 113 -0.11 11.35 -8.29
C ILE A 113 0.40 11.40 -9.72
N THR A 114 1.66 11.81 -9.86
CA THR A 114 2.32 12.00 -11.15
C THR A 114 3.73 11.43 -11.08
N ALA A 115 4.41 11.40 -12.24
CA ALA A 115 5.79 10.98 -12.33
C ALA A 115 6.56 11.90 -13.27
N ARG A 116 7.88 11.97 -13.09
CA ARG A 116 8.82 12.67 -13.99
C ARG A 116 8.53 14.16 -14.19
N GLY A 117 7.94 14.85 -13.21
CA GLY A 117 7.66 16.29 -13.28
C GLY A 117 6.53 16.67 -14.23
N LEU A 118 5.86 15.68 -14.83
CA LEU A 118 4.75 15.88 -15.74
C LEU A 118 3.45 15.95 -14.95
N ASN A 119 3.30 17.08 -14.25
CA ASN A 119 2.06 17.43 -13.57
C ASN A 119 1.06 17.95 -14.60
N GLY A 120 -0.17 17.45 -14.56
CA GLY A 120 -1.26 18.00 -15.36
C GLY A 120 -1.47 19.47 -14.96
N GLY A 121 -1.03 20.40 -15.81
CA GLY A 121 -1.14 21.83 -15.52
C GLY A 121 -2.57 22.35 -15.68
N GLY A 122 -2.93 23.35 -14.87
CA GLY A 122 -4.01 24.33 -15.08
C GLY A 122 -5.46 23.83 -15.06
N ASN A 123 -5.75 22.68 -15.66
CA ASN A 123 -7.06 22.02 -15.79
C ASN A 123 -6.96 20.55 -16.27
N SER A 124 -5.76 20.00 -16.47
CA SER A 124 -5.59 18.61 -16.93
C SER A 124 -5.44 17.67 -15.76
N ALA A 125 -6.27 16.63 -15.69
CA ALA A 125 -6.11 15.60 -14.69
C ALA A 125 -4.78 14.82 -14.90
N PRO A 126 -4.11 14.38 -13.82
CA PRO A 126 -2.92 13.54 -13.90
C PRO A 126 -3.29 12.16 -14.46
N ASN A 127 -3.29 12.04 -15.79
CA ASN A 127 -3.78 10.87 -16.52
C ASN A 127 -2.68 10.08 -17.25
N LYS A 128 -1.42 10.26 -16.85
CA LYS A 128 -0.26 9.71 -17.57
C LYS A 128 0.39 8.51 -16.88
N LEU A 129 -0.21 7.98 -15.82
CA LEU A 129 0.24 6.78 -15.10
C LEU A 129 -0.85 5.73 -15.10
N LEU A 130 -0.66 4.59 -15.77
CA LEU A 130 -1.62 3.50 -15.63
C LEU A 130 -1.55 2.95 -14.20
N VAL A 131 -2.70 2.76 -13.55
CA VAL A 131 -2.77 2.17 -12.21
C VAL A 131 -3.60 0.91 -12.26
N LEU A 132 -3.03 -0.15 -11.70
CA LEU A 132 -3.60 -1.48 -11.69
C LEU A 132 -3.68 -1.99 -10.25
N ILE A 133 -4.77 -2.68 -9.94
CA ILE A 133 -4.92 -3.47 -8.72
C ILE A 133 -5.22 -4.89 -9.17
N ASP A 134 -4.34 -5.83 -8.84
CA ASP A 134 -4.40 -7.23 -9.25
C ASP A 134 -4.60 -7.39 -10.77
N GLY A 135 -3.89 -6.57 -11.55
CA GLY A 135 -3.93 -6.55 -13.01
C GLY A 135 -5.15 -5.87 -13.63
N ARG A 136 -6.07 -5.30 -12.84
CA ARG A 136 -7.24 -4.55 -13.32
C ARG A 136 -7.02 -3.04 -13.22
N SER A 137 -7.31 -2.33 -14.29
CA SER A 137 -7.22 -0.86 -14.30
C SER A 137 -8.29 -0.25 -13.41
N VAL A 138 -7.87 0.69 -12.55
CA VAL A 138 -8.76 1.48 -11.69
C VAL A 138 -9.05 2.87 -12.26
N TYR A 139 -8.75 3.05 -13.54
CA TYR A 139 -9.07 4.28 -14.25
C TYR A 139 -10.57 4.48 -14.36
N THR A 140 -11.02 5.71 -14.08
CA THR A 140 -12.37 6.14 -14.41
C THR A 140 -12.44 6.71 -15.82
N PRO A 141 -13.45 6.34 -16.62
CA PRO A 141 -13.72 6.97 -17.91
C PRO A 141 -14.03 8.47 -17.81
N LEU A 142 -14.53 8.95 -16.67
CA LEU A 142 -15.05 10.30 -16.49
C LEU A 142 -14.00 11.39 -16.76
N PHE A 143 -12.76 11.18 -16.32
CA PHE A 143 -11.66 12.11 -16.55
C PHE A 143 -10.36 11.42 -16.96
N SER A 144 -10.42 10.10 -17.24
CA SER A 144 -9.27 9.28 -17.58
C SER A 144 -8.20 9.32 -16.50
N GLY A 145 -8.54 9.11 -15.24
CA GLY A 145 -7.55 9.06 -14.15
C GLY A 145 -8.04 8.21 -12.99
N VAL A 146 -7.38 8.35 -11.84
CA VAL A 146 -7.68 7.54 -10.64
C VAL A 146 -8.25 8.43 -9.56
N PHE A 147 -9.39 8.03 -9.00
CA PHE A 147 -9.93 8.59 -7.77
C PHE A 147 -9.27 7.89 -6.59
N TRP A 148 -8.19 8.46 -6.07
CA TRP A 148 -7.38 7.83 -5.01
C TRP A 148 -8.13 7.65 -3.68
N ASP A 149 -9.13 8.49 -3.43
CA ASP A 149 -9.98 8.51 -2.24
C ASP A 149 -10.97 7.35 -2.17
N VAL A 150 -11.26 6.69 -3.30
CA VAL A 150 -12.21 5.57 -3.36
C VAL A 150 -11.53 4.23 -3.65
N GLN A 151 -10.19 4.18 -3.68
CA GLN A 151 -9.46 2.92 -3.81
C GLN A 151 -9.31 2.26 -2.44
N ASP A 152 -10.26 1.40 -2.10
CA ASP A 152 -10.38 0.76 -0.77
C ASP A 152 -9.49 -0.49 -0.66
N VAL A 153 -8.18 -0.33 -0.90
CA VAL A 153 -7.19 -1.39 -0.66
C VAL A 153 -6.65 -1.24 0.75
N MET A 154 -6.88 -2.26 1.58
CA MET A 154 -6.26 -2.36 2.90
C MET A 154 -4.75 -2.51 2.73
N LEU A 155 -3.97 -1.65 3.37
CA LEU A 155 -2.51 -1.66 3.26
C LEU A 155 -1.90 -2.96 3.80
N GLU A 156 -2.54 -3.57 4.79
CA GLU A 156 -2.14 -4.84 5.39
C GLU A 156 -2.27 -6.02 4.41
N ASP A 157 -3.13 -5.88 3.41
CA ASP A 157 -3.38 -6.87 2.37
C ASP A 157 -2.54 -6.65 1.12
N ILE A 158 -1.75 -5.57 1.07
CA ILE A 158 -0.78 -5.38 -0.01
C ILE A 158 0.37 -6.36 0.19
N ASP A 159 0.66 -7.15 -0.84
CA ASP A 159 1.90 -7.91 -0.91
C ASP A 159 3.05 -6.99 -1.32
N ARG A 160 2.86 -6.27 -2.43
CA ARG A 160 3.80 -5.27 -2.93
C ARG A 160 3.16 -4.30 -3.91
N ILE A 161 3.81 -3.16 -4.09
CA ILE A 161 3.51 -2.19 -5.14
C ILE A 161 4.72 -2.10 -6.07
N GLU A 162 4.50 -2.36 -7.36
CA GLU A 162 5.52 -2.23 -8.39
C GLU A 162 5.28 -0.92 -9.15
N VAL A 163 6.26 0.00 -9.10
CA VAL A 163 6.24 1.28 -9.82
C VAL A 163 7.24 1.21 -10.96
N ILE A 164 6.71 1.10 -12.17
CA ILE A 164 7.49 1.00 -13.41
C ILE A 164 7.67 2.38 -14.00
N SER A 165 8.92 2.75 -14.26
CA SER A 165 9.28 4.03 -14.88
C SER A 165 9.26 3.94 -16.40
N GLY A 166 8.65 4.93 -17.04
CA GLY A 166 8.75 5.14 -18.48
C GLY A 166 7.57 4.62 -19.31
N PRO A 167 7.65 4.74 -20.64
CA PRO A 167 6.52 4.45 -21.51
C PRO A 167 6.21 2.94 -21.57
N GLY A 168 5.12 2.54 -20.93
CA GLY A 168 4.57 1.17 -20.98
C GLY A 168 3.50 0.97 -22.06
N GLY A 169 3.22 1.98 -22.89
CA GLY A 169 2.04 2.01 -23.76
C GLY A 169 1.91 0.86 -24.77
N THR A 170 3.02 0.26 -25.21
CA THR A 170 3.00 -0.91 -26.13
C THR A 170 2.46 -2.17 -25.46
N LEU A 171 2.75 -2.37 -24.17
CA LEU A 171 2.31 -3.55 -23.42
C LEU A 171 1.02 -3.30 -22.64
N TRP A 172 0.87 -2.09 -22.11
CA TRP A 172 -0.17 -1.71 -21.16
C TRP A 172 -1.28 -0.85 -21.76
N GLY A 173 -1.06 -0.28 -22.95
CA GLY A 173 -2.05 0.52 -23.65
C GLY A 173 -2.11 1.97 -23.19
N VAL A 174 -3.30 2.56 -23.32
CA VAL A 174 -3.51 3.99 -23.02
C VAL A 174 -3.16 4.32 -21.56
N ASN A 175 -2.66 5.53 -21.34
CA ASN A 175 -2.29 6.09 -20.03
C ASN A 175 -1.04 5.53 -19.35
N ALA A 176 -0.35 4.53 -19.91
CA ALA A 176 0.98 4.10 -19.45
C ALA A 176 2.12 4.95 -20.05
N VAL A 177 1.95 6.27 -20.18
CA VAL A 177 2.91 7.15 -20.87
C VAL A 177 4.12 7.45 -19.99
N ASN A 178 3.89 7.74 -18.72
CA ASN A 178 4.95 8.08 -17.77
C ASN A 178 5.38 6.88 -16.91
N GLY A 179 4.56 5.84 -16.86
CA GLY A 179 4.80 4.67 -16.05
C GLY A 179 3.54 3.85 -15.80
N VAL A 180 3.72 2.81 -14.99
CA VAL A 180 2.66 1.94 -14.48
C VAL A 180 2.85 1.76 -12.98
N ILE A 181 1.77 1.87 -12.22
CA ILE A 181 1.69 1.47 -10.81
C ILE A 181 0.87 0.19 -10.78
N ASN A 182 1.47 -0.92 -10.36
CA ASN A 182 0.75 -2.17 -10.17
C ASN A 182 0.76 -2.56 -8.70
N ILE A 183 -0.42 -2.64 -8.11
CA ILE A 183 -0.64 -3.04 -6.73
C ILE A 183 -1.04 -4.51 -6.75
N THR A 184 -0.26 -5.35 -6.09
CA THR A 184 -0.56 -6.78 -5.94
C THR A 184 -0.97 -7.03 -4.51
N THR A 185 -2.16 -7.60 -4.31
CA THR A 185 -2.65 -7.99 -3.00
C THR A 185 -2.20 -9.41 -2.64
N ARG A 186 -2.15 -9.69 -1.35
CA ARG A 186 -1.92 -11.03 -0.80
C ARG A 186 -3.04 -11.96 -1.26
N SER A 187 -2.69 -13.22 -1.44
CA SER A 187 -3.65 -14.20 -1.91
C SER A 187 -4.76 -14.42 -0.87
N ALA A 188 -5.98 -14.71 -1.33
CA ALA A 188 -7.13 -14.88 -0.45
C ALA A 188 -6.90 -15.90 0.69
N ARG A 189 -6.08 -16.93 0.46
CA ARG A 189 -5.72 -17.94 1.49
C ARG A 189 -4.88 -17.37 2.63
N ASP A 190 -4.05 -16.37 2.35
CA ASP A 190 -3.18 -15.72 3.32
C ASP A 190 -3.90 -14.57 4.04
N THR A 191 -5.08 -14.20 3.52
CA THR A 191 -5.93 -13.13 4.04
C THR A 191 -7.23 -13.62 4.67
N GLN A 192 -7.27 -14.87 5.13
CA GLN A 192 -8.38 -15.37 5.96
C GLN A 192 -8.29 -14.86 7.41
N GLY A 193 -9.40 -14.92 8.15
CA GLY A 193 -9.44 -14.59 9.59
C GLY A 193 -9.86 -13.16 9.91
N SER A 194 -9.62 -12.73 11.16
CA SER A 194 -9.97 -11.39 11.65
C SER A 194 -8.71 -10.54 11.75
N LEU A 195 -8.69 -9.41 11.05
CA LEU A 195 -7.58 -8.46 11.11
C LEU A 195 -7.81 -7.42 12.22
N ALA A 196 -6.87 -7.30 13.15
CA ALA A 196 -6.81 -6.24 14.14
C ALA A 196 -5.56 -5.38 13.88
N VAL A 197 -5.77 -4.07 13.67
CA VAL A 197 -4.69 -3.10 13.43
C VAL A 197 -4.69 -2.04 14.52
N LEU A 198 -3.53 -1.82 15.12
CA LEU A 198 -3.27 -0.76 16.09
C LEU A 198 -2.25 0.20 15.47
N ARG A 199 -2.64 1.46 15.30
CA ARG A 199 -1.79 2.53 14.77
C ARG A 199 -1.43 3.55 15.84
N GLY A 200 -0.14 3.80 16.03
CA GLY A 200 0.38 4.79 16.98
C GLY A 200 0.72 6.12 16.32
N ALA A 201 -0.06 7.16 16.61
CA ALA A 201 0.05 8.48 15.95
C ALA A 201 1.38 9.23 16.16
N SER A 202 2.18 8.89 17.19
CA SER A 202 3.37 9.68 17.52
C SER A 202 4.68 9.13 16.94
N ASN A 203 4.74 7.84 16.57
CA ASN A 203 6.02 7.19 16.24
C ASN A 203 5.95 6.20 15.05
N GLY A 204 4.85 6.14 14.28
CA GLY A 204 4.73 5.21 13.14
C GLY A 204 4.73 3.71 13.51
N ALA A 205 4.52 3.40 14.79
CA ALA A 205 4.43 2.01 15.25
C ALA A 205 3.06 1.45 14.90
N ASP A 206 3.00 0.70 13.80
CA ASP A 206 1.82 -0.04 13.36
C ASP A 206 1.98 -1.53 13.68
N LEU A 207 0.99 -2.08 14.39
CA LEU A 207 0.90 -3.50 14.71
C LEU A 207 -0.37 -4.08 14.09
N ALA A 208 -0.22 -5.08 13.23
CA ALA A 208 -1.33 -5.79 12.59
C ALA A 208 -1.27 -7.28 12.92
N PHE A 209 -2.40 -7.85 13.31
CA PHE A 209 -2.53 -9.27 13.68
C PHE A 209 -3.72 -9.89 12.95
N ARG A 210 -3.56 -11.14 12.50
CA ARG A 210 -4.60 -11.96 11.87
C ARG A 210 -4.85 -13.24 12.67
#